data_AF-A0A6M3IZ31-F1
#
_entry.id   AF-A0A6M3IZ31-F1
#
_cell.length_a   1.000
_cell.length_b   1.000
_cell.length_c   1.000
_cell.angle_alpha   90.00
_cell.angle_beta   90.00
_cell.angle_gamma   90.00
#
_symmetry.space_group_name_H-M   'P 1'
#
loop_
_entity.id
_entity.type
_entity.pdbx_description
1 polymer ?
#
loop_
_entity_poly.entity_id
_entity_poly.type
_entity_poly.pdbx_seq_one_letter_code
_entity_poly.pdbx_strand_id
1 'polypeptide(L)'
;MLKFFLYKNNKPSWKLIFDTMKQHLSELLQTQDVCIELKKISKQPTDSQRGYYWAVILPMIKHGLYELGNDQYKQIEDVHDFMKEQLKFYTIETIKIKKTMLRVKKYKSISNAEGAKDETSKYIDECIRWVAENLSVIIPEANRYGYK
;
A
#
# COMPACT_ATOMS: atom_id res chain seq x y z
N MET A 1 8.48 -16.02 -19.62
CA MET A 1 9.42 -15.68 -18.54
C MET A 1 9.52 -14.16 -18.46
N LEU A 2 9.01 -13.51 -17.40
CA LEU A 2 9.12 -12.05 -17.25
C LEU A 2 10.54 -11.66 -16.80
N LYS A 3 11.16 -10.70 -17.50
CA LYS A 3 12.44 -10.09 -17.09
C LYS A 3 12.18 -8.66 -16.63
N PHE A 4 12.71 -8.30 -15.46
CA PHE A 4 12.61 -6.95 -14.91
C PHE A 4 13.94 -6.23 -15.07
N PHE A 5 13.91 -5.00 -15.58
CA PHE A 5 15.08 -4.13 -15.67
C PHE A 5 14.92 -2.98 -14.68
N LEU A 6 15.77 -2.97 -13.64
CA LEU A 6 15.75 -1.93 -12.61
C LEU A 6 16.90 -0.96 -12.86
N TYR A 7 16.58 0.28 -13.25
CA TYR A 7 17.58 1.33 -13.44
C TYR A 7 17.65 2.25 -12.21
N LYS A 8 18.69 2.09 -11.39
CA LYS A 8 18.97 2.95 -10.22
C LYS A 8 20.05 3.95 -10.58
N ASN A 9 19.68 5.11 -11.11
CA ASN A 9 20.63 6.21 -11.30
C ASN A 9 19.99 7.55 -10.90
N ASN A 10 20.75 8.44 -10.25
CA ASN A 10 20.20 9.66 -9.65
C ASN A 10 19.83 10.74 -10.69
N LYS A 11 20.30 10.64 -11.94
CA LYS A 11 19.82 11.38 -13.12
C LYS A 11 20.05 10.55 -14.39
N PRO A 12 19.15 9.64 -14.77
CA PRO A 12 19.27 8.94 -16.03
C PRO A 12 19.10 9.90 -17.20
N SER A 13 19.99 9.84 -18.19
CA SER A 13 19.64 10.35 -19.52
C SER A 13 18.60 9.41 -20.10
N TRP A 14 17.35 9.87 -20.23
CA TRP A 14 16.26 9.10 -20.82
C TRP A 14 16.62 8.53 -22.19
N LYS A 15 17.42 9.28 -22.96
CA LYS A 15 17.96 8.84 -24.25
C LYS A 15 18.76 7.54 -24.12
N LEU A 16 19.66 7.44 -23.15
CA LEU A 16 20.48 6.24 -22.92
C LEU A 16 19.62 5.02 -22.53
N ILE A 17 18.60 5.23 -21.67
CA ILE A 17 17.66 4.16 -21.30
C ILE A 17 16.91 3.66 -22.55
N PHE A 18 16.37 4.58 -23.35
CA PHE A 18 15.63 4.22 -24.56
C PHE A 18 16.49 3.52 -25.60
N ASP A 19 17.73 3.99 -25.79
CA ASP A 19 18.65 3.38 -26.76
C ASP A 19 19.04 1.96 -26.32
N THR A 20 19.31 1.76 -25.03
CA THR A 20 19.60 0.43 -24.46
C THR A 20 18.39 -0.50 -24.57
N MET A 21 17.18 0.00 -24.26
CA MET A 21 15.95 -0.77 -24.40
C MET A 21 15.71 -1.16 -25.86
N LYS A 22 15.86 -0.24 -26.80
CA LYS A 22 15.68 -0.52 -28.24
C LYS A 22 16.60 -1.63 -28.73
N GLN A 23 17.87 -1.58 -28.35
CA GLN A 23 18.84 -2.62 -28.71
C GLN A 23 18.38 -3.99 -28.20
N HIS A 24 18.07 -4.11 -26.91
CA HIS A 24 17.64 -5.38 -26.33
C HIS A 24 16.31 -5.89 -26.87
N LEU A 25 15.35 -4.99 -27.11
CA LEU A 25 14.05 -5.36 -27.68
C LEU A 25 14.19 -5.84 -29.12
N SER A 26 15.11 -5.26 -29.90
CA SER A 26 15.35 -5.68 -31.29
C SER A 26 15.88 -7.11 -31.38
N GLU A 27 16.69 -7.55 -30.42
CA GLU A 27 17.18 -8.93 -30.31
C GLU A 27 16.07 -9.89 -29.85
N LEU A 28 15.23 -9.46 -28.91
CA LEU A 28 14.15 -10.29 -28.36
C LEU A 28 12.99 -10.49 -29.35
N LEU A 29 12.61 -9.44 -30.10
CA LEU A 29 11.53 -9.50 -31.09
C LEU A 29 11.86 -10.39 -32.31
N GLN A 30 13.14 -10.71 -32.54
CA GLN A 30 13.54 -11.65 -33.59
C GLN A 30 13.29 -13.12 -33.21
N THR A 31 13.14 -13.41 -31.91
CA THR A 31 13.15 -14.79 -31.40
C THR A 31 11.84 -15.21 -30.73
N GLN A 32 10.99 -14.25 -30.34
CA GLN A 32 9.76 -14.52 -29.60
C GLN A 32 8.80 -13.33 -29.66
N ASP A 33 7.52 -13.60 -29.48
CA ASP A 33 6.51 -12.57 -29.25
C ASP A 33 6.69 -11.98 -27.84
N VAL A 34 6.84 -10.65 -27.75
CA VAL A 34 7.12 -9.94 -26.49
C VAL A 34 6.04 -8.90 -26.21
N CYS A 35 5.51 -8.91 -24.99
CA CYS A 35 4.68 -7.83 -24.45
C CYS A 35 5.51 -6.95 -23.50
N ILE A 36 5.51 -5.64 -23.74
CA ILE A 36 6.26 -4.66 -22.93
C ILE A 36 5.27 -3.77 -22.21
N GLU A 37 5.32 -3.76 -20.88
CA GLU A 37 4.49 -2.90 -20.06
C GLU A 37 5.35 -1.87 -19.32
N LEU A 38 5.13 -0.59 -19.61
CA LEU A 38 5.80 0.52 -18.93
C LEU A 38 4.90 1.03 -17.81
N LYS A 39 5.30 0.80 -16.56
CA LYS A 39 4.62 1.32 -15.39
C LYS A 39 5.45 2.41 -14.73
N LYS A 40 4.83 3.58 -14.49
CA LYS A 40 5.39 4.56 -13.57
C LYS A 40 5.36 3.95 -12.18
N ILE A 41 6.52 3.64 -11.62
CA ILE A 41 6.64 3.24 -10.23
C ILE A 41 6.27 4.47 -9.40
N SER A 42 5.10 4.45 -8.75
CA SER A 42 4.77 5.43 -7.72
C SER A 42 5.78 5.28 -6.58
N LYS A 43 6.07 6.36 -5.84
CA LYS A 43 6.89 6.23 -4.64
C LYS A 43 6.18 5.21 -3.74
N GLN A 44 6.88 4.14 -3.39
CA GLN A 44 6.40 3.15 -2.43
C GLN A 44 6.37 3.80 -1.04
N PRO A 45 5.48 3.34 -0.13
CA PRO A 45 5.52 3.76 1.26
C PRO A 45 6.90 3.49 1.84
N THR A 46 7.42 4.41 2.66
CA THR A 46 8.73 4.16 3.29
C THR A 46 8.59 3.06 4.34
N ASP A 47 9.67 2.32 4.58
CA ASP A 47 9.70 1.33 5.66
C ASP A 47 9.37 1.98 7.02
N SER A 48 9.75 3.24 7.22
CA SER A 48 9.42 4.02 8.41
C SER A 48 7.92 4.30 8.56
N GLN A 49 7.20 4.63 7.48
CA GLN A 49 5.75 4.86 7.51
C GLN A 49 5.00 3.60 7.95
N ARG A 50 5.38 2.46 7.37
CA ARG A 50 4.75 1.18 7.68
C ARG A 50 5.15 0.73 9.09
N GLY A 51 6.42 0.86 9.45
CA GLY A 51 6.90 0.57 10.79
C GLY A 51 6.12 1.33 11.87
N TYR A 52 5.91 2.63 11.67
CA TYR A 52 5.11 3.43 12.59
C TYR A 52 3.64 2.97 12.66
N TYR A 53 3.02 2.65 11.52
CA TYR A 53 1.67 2.11 11.48
C TYR A 53 1.53 0.79 12.26
N TRP A 54 2.40 -0.18 11.99
CA TRP A 54 2.33 -1.50 12.61
C TRP A 54 2.79 -1.52 14.06
N ALA A 55 3.84 -0.77 14.41
CA ALA A 55 4.47 -0.84 15.72
C ALA A 55 3.87 0.13 16.76
N VAL A 56 3.21 1.21 16.31
CA VAL A 56 2.68 2.25 17.21
C VAL A 56 1.18 2.38 17.07
N ILE A 57 0.70 2.67 15.86
CA ILE A 57 -0.73 2.97 15.65
C ILE A 57 -1.58 1.77 16.04
N LEU A 58 -1.42 0.62 15.36
CA LEU A 58 -2.31 -0.53 15.58
C LEU A 58 -2.33 -1.03 17.05
N PRO A 59 -1.20 -1.12 17.77
CA PRO A 59 -1.22 -1.46 19.20
C PRO A 59 -2.01 -0.46 20.06
N MET A 60 -1.94 0.84 19.77
CA MET A 60 -2.71 1.85 20.49
C MET A 60 -4.21 1.75 20.20
N ILE A 61 -4.58 1.48 18.94
CA ILE A 61 -5.97 1.21 18.56
C ILE A 61 -6.49 -0.02 19.30
N LYS A 62 -5.70 -1.11 19.29
CA LYS A 62 -6.04 -2.35 19.98
C LYS A 62 -6.31 -2.10 21.46
N HIS A 63 -5.44 -1.34 22.12
CA HIS A 63 -5.61 -0.99 23.52
C HIS A 63 -6.89 -0.16 23.74
N GLY A 64 -7.13 0.88 22.94
CA GLY A 64 -8.36 1.67 23.04
C GLY A 64 -9.63 0.86 22.79
N LEU A 65 -9.62 -0.08 21.85
CA LEU A 65 -10.74 -1.00 21.61
C LEU A 65 -10.98 -1.92 22.80
N TYR A 66 -9.90 -2.43 23.42
CA TYR A 66 -9.97 -3.27 24.61
C TYR A 66 -10.57 -2.52 25.81
N GLU A 67 -10.18 -1.25 26.04
CA GLU A 67 -10.75 -0.42 27.11
C GLU A 67 -12.26 -0.16 26.92
N LEU A 68 -12.75 -0.17 25.68
CA LEU A 68 -14.17 -0.10 25.36
C LEU A 68 -14.90 -1.46 25.45
N GLY A 69 -14.22 -2.52 25.90
CA GLY A 69 -14.77 -3.86 26.03
C GLY A 69 -14.78 -4.70 24.75
N ASN A 70 -14.08 -4.26 23.69
CA ASN A 70 -13.97 -5.02 22.44
C ASN A 70 -12.73 -5.93 22.45
N ASP A 71 -12.80 -7.02 23.21
CA ASP A 71 -11.72 -8.01 23.38
C ASP A 71 -11.59 -9.01 22.20
N GLN A 72 -12.49 -8.93 21.23
CA GLN A 72 -12.50 -9.78 20.04
C GLN A 72 -11.28 -9.58 19.12
N TYR A 73 -10.61 -8.43 19.18
CA TYR A 73 -9.45 -8.10 18.34
C TYR A 73 -8.14 -8.58 18.99
N LYS A 74 -7.89 -9.89 18.92
CA LYS A 74 -6.73 -10.52 19.58
C LYS A 74 -5.43 -10.29 18.83
N GLN A 75 -5.47 -10.30 17.50
CA GLN A 75 -4.30 -10.10 16.66
C GLN A 75 -4.26 -8.66 16.12
N ILE A 76 -3.06 -8.18 15.79
CA ILE A 76 -2.87 -6.83 15.24
C ILE A 76 -3.48 -6.76 13.82
N GLU A 77 -3.47 -7.87 13.10
CA GLU A 77 -4.09 -8.06 11.81
C GLU A 77 -5.61 -7.86 11.87
N ASP A 78 -6.27 -8.31 12.95
CA ASP A 78 -7.71 -8.10 13.14
C ASP A 78 -8.04 -6.60 13.25
N VAL A 79 -7.17 -5.85 13.93
CA VAL A 79 -7.29 -4.39 14.08
C VAL A 79 -7.01 -3.69 12.76
N HIS A 80 -6.04 -4.18 11.99
CA HIS A 80 -5.76 -3.67 10.65
C HIS A 80 -6.97 -3.81 9.72
N ASP A 81 -7.59 -5.00 9.69
CA ASP A 81 -8.77 -5.25 8.86
C ASP A 81 -10.00 -4.50 9.35
N PHE A 82 -10.17 -4.38 10.67
CA PHE A 82 -11.18 -3.49 11.26
C PHE A 82 -11.02 -2.05 10.76
N MET A 83 -9.81 -1.49 10.81
CA MET A 83 -9.57 -0.12 10.38
C MET A 83 -9.80 0.07 8.87
N LYS A 84 -9.51 -0.93 8.04
CA LYS A 84 -9.85 -0.86 6.61
C LYS A 84 -11.35 -0.76 6.39
N GLU A 85 -12.15 -1.49 7.18
CA GLU A 85 -13.60 -1.43 7.07
C GLU A 85 -14.12 -0.07 7.56
N GLN A 86 -13.66 0.42 8.73
CA GLN A 86 -14.09 1.71 9.28
C GLN A 86 -13.80 2.88 8.34
N LEU A 87 -12.61 2.89 7.73
CA LEU A 87 -12.18 3.96 6.83
C LEU A 87 -12.56 3.70 5.37
N LYS A 88 -13.31 2.64 5.09
CA LYS A 88 -13.69 2.22 3.73
C LYS A 88 -12.48 2.16 2.79
N PHE A 89 -11.37 1.62 3.28
CA PHE A 89 -10.10 1.51 2.54
C PHE A 89 -10.12 0.33 1.55
N TYR A 90 -11.11 0.36 0.66
CA TYR A 90 -11.37 -0.64 -0.37
C TYR A 90 -12.03 0.00 -1.59
N THR A 91 -11.96 -0.68 -2.73
CA THR A 91 -12.79 -0.38 -3.90
C THR A 91 -13.88 -1.43 -4.03
N ILE A 92 -15.00 -1.06 -4.65
CA ILE A 92 -16.06 -2.00 -5.00
C ILE A 92 -15.85 -2.41 -6.46
N GLU A 93 -15.51 -3.67 -6.67
CA GLU A 93 -15.40 -4.25 -8.00
C GLU A 93 -16.64 -5.08 -8.29
N THR A 94 -17.13 -5.03 -9.54
CA THR A 94 -18.24 -5.88 -9.98
C THR A 94 -17.67 -7.04 -10.79
N ILE A 95 -17.83 -8.25 -10.28
CA ILE A 95 -17.37 -9.47 -10.92
C ILE A 95 -18.58 -10.19 -11.51
N LYS A 96 -18.46 -10.62 -12.76
CA LYS A 96 -19.45 -11.46 -13.42
C LYS A 96 -19.13 -12.93 -13.13
N ILE A 97 -19.98 -13.59 -12.36
CA ILE A 97 -19.89 -15.03 -12.12
C ILE A 97 -21.10 -15.69 -12.76
N LYS A 98 -20.85 -16.46 -13.84
CA LYS A 98 -21.89 -17.08 -14.68
C LYS A 98 -22.88 -16.04 -15.25
N LYS A 99 -24.11 -15.99 -14.73
CA LYS A 99 -25.20 -15.07 -15.11
C LYS A 99 -25.51 -14.00 -14.05
N THR A 100 -24.76 -13.97 -12.95
CA THR A 100 -25.01 -13.04 -11.85
C THR A 100 -23.86 -12.03 -11.73
N MET A 101 -24.22 -10.77 -11.44
CA MET A 101 -23.26 -9.72 -11.12
C MET A 101 -23.12 -9.64 -9.60
N LEU A 102 -21.91 -9.86 -9.10
CA LEU A 102 -21.58 -9.76 -7.68
C LEU A 102 -20.71 -8.53 -7.44
N ARG A 103 -21.05 -7.75 -6.43
CA ARG A 103 -20.21 -6.65 -5.95
C ARG A 103 -19.32 -7.17 -4.83
N VAL A 104 -18.01 -7.11 -5.02
CA VAL A 104 -17.04 -7.51 -4.00
C VAL A 104 -16.21 -6.32 -3.56
N LYS A 105 -15.82 -6.31 -2.28
CA LYS A 105 -14.86 -5.35 -1.75
C LYS A 105 -13.45 -5.85 -2.05
N LYS A 106 -12.64 -5.00 -2.64
CA LYS A 106 -11.20 -5.22 -2.80
C LYS A 106 -10.45 -4.24 -1.93
N TYR A 107 -9.90 -4.75 -0.84
CA TYR A 107 -9.14 -3.94 0.11
C TYR A 107 -7.86 -3.43 -0.53
N LYS A 108 -7.58 -2.15 -0.31
CA LYS A 108 -6.31 -1.55 -0.75
C LYS A 108 -5.19 -2.04 0.17
N SER A 109 -4.03 -2.29 -0.43
CA SER A 109 -2.83 -2.70 0.32
C SER A 109 -2.01 -1.49 0.73
N ILE A 110 -1.53 -1.49 1.97
CA ILE A 110 -0.49 -0.56 2.45
C ILE A 110 0.93 -1.10 2.19
N SER A 111 1.06 -2.20 1.44
CA SER A 111 2.34 -2.88 1.18
C SER A 111 3.05 -2.41 -0.10
N ASN A 112 4.36 -2.67 -0.16
CA ASN A 112 5.35 -2.20 -1.16
C ASN A 112 5.12 -2.63 -2.62
N ALA A 113 4.10 -3.43 -2.92
CA ALA A 113 3.84 -3.89 -4.29
C ALA A 113 2.70 -3.10 -4.95
N GLU A 114 1.74 -2.60 -4.17
CA GLU A 114 0.46 -2.08 -4.68
C GLU A 114 0.04 -0.74 -4.05
N GLY A 115 0.60 -0.35 -2.90
CA GLY A 115 0.22 0.87 -2.20
C GLY A 115 0.91 2.11 -2.75
N ALA A 116 0.16 3.15 -3.10
CA ALA A 116 0.75 4.47 -3.35
C ALA A 116 1.15 5.13 -2.03
N LYS A 117 2.37 5.68 -1.92
CA LYS A 117 2.86 6.38 -0.72
C LYS A 117 1.88 7.45 -0.22
N ASP A 118 1.31 8.23 -1.14
CA ASP A 118 0.38 9.31 -0.78
C ASP A 118 -0.94 8.76 -0.21
N GLU A 119 -1.45 7.66 -0.76
CA GLU A 119 -2.64 6.98 -0.21
C GLU A 119 -2.35 6.38 1.17
N THR A 120 -1.16 5.80 1.35
CA THR A 120 -0.76 5.22 2.63
C THR A 120 -0.61 6.28 3.72
N SER A 121 -0.03 7.44 3.38
CA SER A 121 0.07 8.58 4.31
C SER A 121 -1.31 9.07 4.73
N LYS A 122 -2.21 9.28 3.75
CA LYS A 122 -3.59 9.71 4.04
C LYS A 122 -4.34 8.71 4.90
N TYR A 123 -4.19 7.42 4.61
CA TYR A 123 -4.81 6.35 5.41
C TYR A 123 -4.29 6.36 6.86
N ILE A 124 -2.98 6.55 7.06
CA ILE A 124 -2.39 6.68 8.39
C ILE A 124 -2.95 7.90 9.13
N ASP A 125 -3.05 9.05 8.47
CA ASP A 125 -3.60 10.27 9.06
C ASP A 125 -5.09 10.11 9.43
N GLU A 126 -5.86 9.42 8.59
CA GLU A 126 -7.26 9.07 8.86
C GLU A 126 -7.39 8.08 10.03
N CYS A 127 -6.48 7.11 10.16
CA CYS A 127 -6.44 6.23 11.32
C CYS A 127 -6.22 7.04 12.61
N ILE A 128 -5.23 7.94 12.62
CA ILE A 128 -4.93 8.78 13.79
C ILE A 128 -6.15 9.62 14.18
N ARG A 129 -6.79 10.25 13.20
CA ARG A 129 -7.99 11.07 13.42
C ARG A 129 -9.14 10.24 13.99
N TRP A 130 -9.44 9.10 13.37
CA TRP A 130 -10.53 8.23 13.80
C TRP A 130 -10.33 7.77 15.24
N VAL A 131 -9.10 7.43 15.61
CA VAL A 131 -8.74 6.97 16.95
C VAL A 131 -8.89 8.06 18.00
N ALA A 132 -8.48 9.30 17.68
CA ALA A 132 -8.69 10.44 18.55
C ALA A 132 -10.19 10.72 18.76
N GLU A 133 -11.00 10.64 17.70
CA GLU A 133 -12.43 10.94 17.74
C GLU A 133 -13.26 9.84 18.44
N ASN A 134 -12.94 8.57 18.19
CA ASN A 134 -13.80 7.44 18.61
C ASN A 134 -13.28 6.72 19.85
N LEU A 135 -11.96 6.70 20.08
CA LEU A 135 -11.35 6.01 21.20
C LEU A 135 -10.79 6.97 22.26
N SER A 136 -10.79 8.29 22.00
CA SER A 136 -10.12 9.30 22.85
C SER A 136 -8.64 8.97 23.11
N VAL A 137 -8.00 8.25 22.19
CA VAL A 137 -6.59 7.85 22.27
C VAL A 137 -5.74 8.83 21.46
N ILE A 138 -4.72 9.40 22.09
CA ILE A 138 -3.78 10.32 21.44
C ILE A 138 -2.58 9.54 20.94
N ILE A 139 -2.44 9.41 19.62
CA ILE A 139 -1.29 8.75 19.00
C ILE A 139 -0.12 9.74 18.91
N PRO A 140 1.09 9.38 19.41
CA PRO A 140 2.24 10.26 19.39
C PRO A 140 2.78 10.44 17.97
N GLU A 141 3.23 11.65 17.62
CA GLU A 141 3.83 11.93 16.31
C GLU A 141 5.03 11.01 16.00
N ALA A 142 5.16 10.63 14.73
CA ALA A 142 6.22 9.74 14.28
C ALA A 142 7.65 10.33 14.46
N ASN A 143 7.78 11.66 14.50
CA ASN A 143 9.07 12.35 14.65
C ASN A 143 9.75 12.10 16.02
N ARG A 144 8.98 11.79 17.09
CA ARG A 144 9.53 11.42 18.40
C ARG A 144 10.27 10.09 18.38
N TYR A 145 10.07 9.28 17.34
CA TYR A 145 10.67 7.95 17.17
C TYR A 145 11.40 7.76 15.82
N GLY A 146 11.79 8.84 15.13
CA GLY A 146 12.74 8.78 14.00
C GLY A 146 12.17 8.96 12.59
N TYR A 147 11.11 9.76 12.42
CA TYR A 147 10.61 10.12 11.08
C TYR A 147 11.43 11.26 10.45
N LYS A 148 12.23 10.94 9.42
CA LYS A 148 12.74 11.87 8.40
C LYS A 148 12.56 11.25 7.01
#